data_AF-A0A1V2RLQ9-F1
#
_entry.id   AF-A0A1V2RLQ9-F1
#
_cell.length_a   1.000
_cell.length_b   1.000
_cell.length_c   1.000
_cell.angle_alpha   90.00
_cell.angle_beta   90.00
_cell.angle_gamma   90.00
#
_symmetry.space_group_name_H-M   'P 1'
#
loop_
_entity.id
_entity.type
_entity.pdbx_description
1 polymer ?
#
loop_
_entity_poly.entity_id
_entity_poly.type
_entity_poly.pdbx_seq_one_letter_code
_entity_poly.pdbx_strand_id
1 'polypeptide(L)'
;MRITARQDRTRTLTDLCRAQDRRRPVTISYIKVGGEEAVRTIEVHDIATTALGDLIVTAMDRASRELRTFRLDRIVAYSVHRGRYTLHPPHHLDSARVVITSVAQLIAREVAREDPTYRHDVFAELAA
;
A
#
# COMPACT_ATOMS: atom_id res chain seq x y z
N MET A 1 0.05 -24.26 -1.21
CA MET A 1 -0.31 -22.89 -1.62
C MET A 1 -1.81 -22.82 -1.74
N ARG A 2 -2.48 -21.79 -1.22
CA ARG A 2 -3.95 -21.68 -1.29
C ARG A 2 -4.33 -21.12 -2.67
N ILE A 3 -5.36 -21.67 -3.33
CA ILE A 3 -5.90 -21.10 -4.57
C ILE A 3 -6.76 -19.90 -4.18
N THR A 4 -6.37 -18.70 -4.61
CA THR A 4 -7.07 -17.44 -4.28
C THR A 4 -7.70 -16.78 -5.50
N ALA A 5 -7.59 -17.36 -6.70
CA ALA A 5 -8.04 -16.74 -7.95
C ALA A 5 -9.55 -16.46 -8.03
N ARG A 6 -10.35 -17.18 -7.24
CA ARG A 6 -11.81 -17.01 -7.13
C ARG A 6 -12.24 -16.39 -5.80
N GLN A 7 -11.29 -15.86 -5.05
CA GLN A 7 -11.57 -15.25 -3.75
C GLN A 7 -12.21 -13.88 -3.95
N ASP A 8 -13.23 -13.57 -3.15
CA ASP A 8 -13.84 -12.24 -3.16
C ASP A 8 -12.85 -11.16 -2.67
N ARG A 9 -13.11 -9.91 -3.05
CA ARG A 9 -12.21 -8.79 -2.74
C ARG A 9 -12.10 -8.52 -1.24
N THR A 10 -13.19 -8.66 -0.49
CA THR A 10 -13.22 -8.41 0.96
C THR A 10 -12.30 -9.38 1.71
N ARG A 11 -12.31 -10.65 1.32
CA ARG A 11 -11.44 -11.67 1.89
C ARG A 11 -9.99 -11.45 1.48
N THR A 12 -9.74 -11.07 0.22
CA THR A 12 -8.39 -10.68 -0.23
C THR A 12 -7.85 -9.51 0.59
N LEU A 13 -8.65 -8.45 0.77
CA LEU A 13 -8.31 -7.32 1.64
C LEU A 13 -7.96 -7.79 3.06
N THR A 14 -8.84 -8.60 3.66
CA THR A 14 -8.65 -9.12 5.03
C THR A 14 -7.34 -9.89 5.16
N ASP A 15 -7.00 -10.72 4.17
CA ASP A 15 -5.80 -11.54 4.20
C ASP A 15 -4.53 -10.69 3.96
N LEU A 16 -4.61 -9.62 3.16
CA LEU A 16 -3.52 -8.65 3.00
C LEU A 16 -3.30 -7.81 4.26
N CYS A 17 -4.36 -7.32 4.92
CA CYS A 17 -4.23 -6.63 6.21
C CYS A 17 -3.57 -7.54 7.26
N ARG A 18 -4.01 -8.81 7.34
CA ARG A 18 -3.38 -9.81 8.22
C ARG A 18 -1.92 -10.09 7.89
N ALA A 19 -1.53 -9.99 6.61
CA ALA A 19 -0.15 -10.17 6.18
C ALA A 19 0.70 -8.95 6.56
N GLN A 20 0.16 -7.74 6.40
CA GLN A 20 0.75 -6.48 6.88
C GLN A 20 1.01 -6.52 8.38
N ASP A 21 -0.01 -6.80 9.19
CA ASP A 21 0.08 -6.86 10.66
C ASP A 21 1.15 -7.85 11.14
N ARG A 22 1.24 -9.00 10.46
CA ARG A 22 2.21 -10.06 10.79
C ARG A 22 3.56 -9.88 10.10
N ARG A 23 3.75 -8.80 9.34
CA ARG A 23 4.93 -8.51 8.53
C ARG A 23 5.35 -9.70 7.66
N ARG A 24 4.40 -10.26 6.92
CA ARG A 24 4.59 -11.42 6.04
C ARG A 24 4.58 -10.99 4.58
N PRO A 25 5.64 -11.33 3.80
CA PRO A 25 5.67 -10.98 2.38
C PRO A 25 4.59 -11.74 1.62
N VAL A 26 4.09 -11.15 0.54
CA VAL A 26 3.02 -11.70 -0.28
C VAL A 26 3.47 -11.72 -1.74
N THR A 27 3.39 -12.87 -2.40
CA THR A 27 3.49 -12.89 -3.86
C THR A 27 2.12 -12.63 -4.44
N ILE A 28 2.01 -11.69 -5.38
CA ILE A 28 0.79 -11.34 -6.09
C ILE A 28 0.96 -11.61 -7.59
N SER A 29 -0.08 -12.14 -8.21
CA SER A 29 -0.36 -11.97 -9.64
C SER A 29 -1.24 -10.76 -9.79
N TYR A 30 -0.83 -9.79 -10.61
CA TYR A 30 -1.60 -8.57 -10.82
C TYR A 30 -1.64 -8.16 -12.29
N ILE A 31 -2.72 -7.49 -12.66
CA ILE A 31 -2.90 -6.93 -14.00
C ILE A 31 -2.39 -5.49 -14.01
N LYS A 32 -1.41 -5.19 -14.89
CA LYS A 32 -0.87 -3.84 -15.09
C LYS A 32 -1.91 -2.92 -15.73
N VAL A 33 -1.66 -1.61 -15.64
CA VAL A 33 -2.27 -0.64 -16.57
C VAL A 33 -1.83 -1.06 -17.98
N GLY A 34 -2.74 -1.61 -18.78
CA GLY A 34 -2.42 -2.21 -20.09
C GLY A 34 -2.83 -3.68 -20.24
N GLY A 35 -3.26 -4.36 -19.17
CA GLY A 35 -3.86 -5.69 -19.25
C GLY A 35 -2.87 -6.86 -19.14
N GLU A 36 -1.56 -6.61 -19.21
CA GLU A 36 -0.54 -7.64 -19.01
C GLU A 36 -0.52 -8.12 -17.54
N GLU A 37 -0.49 -9.43 -17.33
CA GLU A 37 -0.30 -10.02 -16.01
C GLU A 37 1.19 -10.01 -15.63
N ALA A 38 1.48 -9.63 -14.40
CA ALA A 38 2.81 -9.76 -13.82
C ALA A 38 2.76 -10.33 -12.40
N VAL A 39 3.86 -10.99 -12.05
CA VAL A 39 4.05 -11.56 -10.71
C VAL A 39 5.08 -10.72 -9.93
N ARG A 40 4.76 -10.41 -8.68
CA ARG A 40 5.62 -9.62 -7.78
C ARG A 40 5.58 -10.19 -6.38
N THR A 41 6.68 -10.09 -5.64
CA THR A 41 6.67 -10.36 -4.19
C THR A 41 6.81 -9.05 -3.46
N ILE A 42 5.80 -8.72 -2.66
CA ILE A 42 5.64 -7.43 -2.03
C ILE A 42 5.61 -7.54 -0.50
N GLU A 43 6.10 -6.50 0.16
CA GLU A 43 6.01 -6.32 1.62
C GLU A 43 5.06 -5.16 1.89
N VAL A 44 3.81 -5.49 2.21
CA VAL A 44 2.71 -4.54 2.37
C VAL A 44 3.03 -3.55 3.48
N HIS A 45 3.04 -2.27 3.13
CA HIS A 45 3.33 -1.20 4.06
C HIS A 45 2.05 -0.49 4.52
N ASP A 46 1.15 -0.21 3.57
CA ASP A 46 -0.07 0.54 3.80
C ASP A 46 -1.18 0.07 2.86
N ILE A 47 -2.43 0.16 3.31
CA ILE A 47 -3.63 -0.12 2.53
C ILE A 47 -4.62 1.01 2.78
N ALA A 48 -5.01 1.70 1.70
CA ALA A 48 -5.85 2.88 1.79
C ALA A 48 -6.93 2.87 0.71
N THR A 49 -7.99 3.63 0.95
CA THR A 49 -9.02 3.95 -0.05
C THR A 49 -8.66 5.28 -0.70
N THR A 50 -8.71 5.34 -2.03
CA THR A 50 -8.53 6.59 -2.77
C THR A 50 -9.76 7.48 -2.68
N ALA A 51 -9.64 8.74 -3.06
CA ALA A 51 -10.74 9.70 -3.21
C ALA A 51 -11.80 9.20 -4.19
N LEU A 52 -11.41 8.38 -5.18
CA LEU A 52 -12.31 7.73 -6.13
C LEU A 52 -12.95 6.43 -5.60
N GLY A 53 -12.62 6.01 -4.36
CA GLY A 53 -13.17 4.81 -3.74
C GLY A 53 -12.42 3.52 -4.09
N ASP A 54 -11.31 3.59 -4.80
CA ASP A 54 -10.49 2.42 -5.12
C ASP A 54 -9.63 2.03 -3.91
N LEU A 55 -9.48 0.73 -3.65
CA LEU A 55 -8.54 0.24 -2.64
C LEU A 55 -7.15 0.08 -3.26
N ILE A 56 -6.15 0.71 -2.65
CA ILE A 56 -4.75 0.63 -3.05
C ILE A 56 -3.90 -0.01 -1.96
N VAL A 57 -2.92 -0.79 -2.37
CA VAL A 57 -1.92 -1.47 -1.54
C VAL A 57 -0.57 -0.84 -1.86
N THR A 58 -0.02 -0.08 -0.93
CA THR A 58 1.36 0.41 -1.03
C THR A 58 2.29 -0.62 -0.40
N ALA A 59 3.32 -1.04 -1.12
CA ALA A 59 4.23 -2.07 -0.66
C ALA A 59 5.64 -1.89 -1.22
N MET A 60 6.64 -2.39 -0.48
CA MET A 60 7.98 -2.55 -1.03
C MET A 60 7.98 -3.75 -1.98
N ASP A 61 8.35 -3.55 -3.24
CA ASP A 61 8.52 -4.63 -4.20
C ASP A 61 9.92 -5.23 -4.06
N ARG A 62 10.02 -6.55 -3.83
CA ARG A 62 11.30 -7.23 -3.68
C ARG A 62 12.14 -7.26 -4.94
N ALA A 63 11.52 -7.22 -6.12
CA ALA A 63 12.24 -7.26 -7.38
C ALA A 63 12.96 -5.93 -7.67
N SER A 64 12.22 -4.81 -7.60
CA SER A 64 12.77 -3.47 -7.82
C SER A 64 13.44 -2.86 -6.59
N ARG A 65 13.10 -3.33 -5.38
CA ARG A 65 13.45 -2.71 -4.09
C ARG A 65 12.90 -1.30 -3.93
N GLU A 66 11.85 -0.97 -4.67
CA GLU A 66 11.18 0.33 -4.67
C GLU A 66 9.81 0.23 -3.98
N LEU A 67 9.33 1.35 -3.47
CA LEU A 67 7.96 1.49 -3.00
C LEU A 67 7.02 1.61 -4.21
N ARG A 68 5.98 0.77 -4.26
CA ARG A 68 5.02 0.73 -5.37
C ARG A 68 3.59 0.62 -4.86
N THR A 69 2.65 1.10 -5.66
CA THR A 69 1.22 1.07 -5.38
C THR A 69 0.52 0.12 -6.34
N PHE A 70 -0.32 -0.76 -5.79
CA PHE A 70 -1.10 -1.75 -6.53
C PHE A 70 -2.58 -1.57 -6.20
N ARG A 71 -3.46 -1.51 -7.20
CA ARG A 71 -4.90 -1.53 -6.92
C ARG A 71 -5.33 -2.94 -6.53
N LEU A 72 -6.11 -3.06 -5.47
CA LEU A 72 -6.59 -4.34 -4.94
C LEU A 72 -7.42 -5.11 -5.97
N ASP A 73 -8.24 -4.40 -6.75
CA ASP A 73 -9.11 -4.98 -7.77
C ASP A 73 -8.35 -5.58 -8.96
N ARG A 74 -7.07 -5.25 -9.11
CA ARG A 74 -6.18 -5.81 -10.13
C ARG A 74 -5.30 -6.95 -9.62
N ILE A 75 -5.37 -7.29 -8.33
CA ILE A 75 -4.70 -8.47 -7.77
C ILE A 75 -5.61 -9.67 -8.02
N VAL A 76 -5.23 -10.50 -8.99
CA VAL A 76 -6.05 -11.65 -9.42
C VAL A 76 -5.76 -12.91 -8.61
N ALA A 77 -4.55 -13.05 -8.09
CA ALA A 77 -4.19 -14.14 -7.18
C ALA A 77 -3.05 -13.70 -6.26
N TYR A 78 -2.91 -14.36 -5.11
CA TYR A 78 -1.84 -14.07 -4.18
C TYR A 78 -1.47 -15.29 -3.32
N SER A 79 -0.31 -15.22 -2.68
CA SER A 79 0.19 -16.22 -1.74
C SER A 79 0.98 -15.55 -0.63
N VAL A 80 0.52 -15.74 0.60
CA VAL A 80 1.17 -15.21 1.81
C VAL A 80 2.27 -16.17 2.26
N HIS A 81 3.47 -15.65 2.42
CA HIS A 81 4.64 -16.42 2.84
C HIS A 81 4.77 -16.50 4.36
N ARG A 82 5.59 -17.44 4.83
CA ARG A 82 5.90 -17.58 6.27
C ARG A 82 7.04 -16.69 6.74
N GLY A 83 7.85 -16.18 5.80
CA GLY A 83 8.99 -15.30 6.05
C GLY A 83 8.59 -13.95 6.66
N ARG A 84 9.59 -13.11 6.90
CA ARG A 84 9.41 -11.74 7.41
C ARG A 84 9.77 -10.71 6.36
N TYR A 85 9.37 -9.48 6.63
CA TYR A 85 9.85 -8.31 5.89
C TYR A 85 11.36 -8.19 5.99
N THR A 86 11.95 -7.75 4.90
CA THR A 86 13.40 -7.61 4.71
C THR A 86 13.75 -6.25 4.12
N LEU A 87 12.79 -5.59 3.49
CA LEU A 87 12.94 -4.26 2.94
C LEU A 87 12.41 -3.24 3.93
N HIS A 88 13.10 -2.11 3.98
CA HIS A 88 12.66 -0.95 4.72
C HIS A 88 12.20 0.05 3.66
N PRO A 89 11.02 0.67 3.82
CA PRO A 89 10.66 1.83 3.02
C PRO A 89 11.79 2.85 3.10
N PRO A 90 12.03 3.66 2.05
CA PRO A 90 12.98 4.76 2.13
C PRO A 90 12.71 5.54 3.42
N HIS A 91 13.70 5.59 4.31
CA HIS A 91 13.63 6.42 5.50
C HIS A 91 13.60 7.86 5.01
N HIS A 92 12.41 8.44 4.96
CA HIS A 92 12.30 9.88 4.98
C HIS A 92 12.74 10.28 6.38
N LEU A 93 13.88 10.98 6.42
CA LEU A 93 14.49 11.64 7.57
C LEU A 93 13.40 12.10 8.54
N ASP A 94 13.52 11.71 9.81
CA ASP A 94 12.73 12.23 10.93
C ASP A 94 11.34 12.73 10.51
N SER A 95 10.35 11.83 10.49
CA SER A 95 8.96 12.27 10.54
C SER A 95 8.83 13.05 11.83
N ALA A 96 9.08 14.36 11.76
CA ALA A 96 8.61 15.32 12.74
C ALA A 96 7.16 14.92 12.93
N ARG A 97 6.80 14.44 14.13
CA ARG A 97 5.44 13.99 14.41
C ARG A 97 4.51 15.07 13.89
N VAL A 98 3.80 14.80 12.80
CA VAL A 98 2.94 15.81 12.20
C VAL A 98 1.84 16.05 13.21
N VAL A 99 1.94 17.20 13.89
CA VAL A 99 0.97 17.61 14.90
C VAL A 99 -0.22 18.15 14.15
N ILE A 100 -1.28 17.35 14.08
CA ILE A 100 -2.55 17.75 13.50
C ILE A 100 -3.30 18.57 14.56
N THR A 101 -3.48 19.86 14.33
CA THR A 101 -4.12 20.77 15.29
C THR A 101 -5.59 21.04 14.98
N SER A 102 -6.09 20.58 13.82
CA SER A 102 -7.49 20.75 13.43
C SER A 102 -8.04 19.62 12.56
N VAL A 103 -9.38 19.52 12.51
CA VAL A 103 -10.08 18.56 11.63
C VAL A 103 -9.85 18.89 10.14
N ALA A 104 -9.77 20.17 9.78
CA ALA A 104 -9.48 20.58 8.39
C ALA A 104 -8.10 20.10 7.94
N GLN A 105 -7.08 20.21 8.79
CA GLN A 105 -5.75 19.67 8.52
C GLN A 105 -5.76 18.15 8.42
N LEU A 106 -6.53 17.45 9.27
CA LEU A 106 -6.69 16.00 9.16
C LEU A 106 -7.28 15.63 7.80
N ILE A 107 -8.39 16.27 7.40
CA ILE A 107 -9.07 15.98 6.14
C ILE A 107 -8.15 16.28 4.95
N ALA A 108 -7.48 17.43 4.93
CA ALA A 108 -6.56 17.78 3.85
C ALA A 108 -5.42 16.76 3.72
N ARG A 109 -4.87 16.30 4.86
CA ARG A 109 -3.84 15.27 4.88
C ARG A 109 -4.38 13.91 4.40
N GLU A 110 -5.58 13.52 4.82
CA GLU A 110 -6.19 12.27 4.35
C GLU A 110 -6.47 12.31 2.84
N VAL A 111 -6.96 13.42 2.30
CA VAL A 111 -7.17 13.61 0.86
C VAL A 111 -5.86 13.60 0.09
N ALA A 112 -4.81 14.20 0.63
CA ALA A 112 -3.50 14.24 0.00
C ALA A 112 -2.73 12.92 0.05
N ARG A 113 -3.25 11.84 0.68
CA ARG A 113 -2.53 10.55 0.86
C ARG A 113 -2.07 9.92 -0.46
N GLU A 114 -2.75 10.25 -1.56
CA GLU A 114 -2.42 9.78 -2.92
C GLU A 114 -1.32 10.58 -3.62
N ASP A 115 -0.97 11.76 -3.10
CA ASP A 115 0.09 12.58 -3.68
C ASP A 115 1.43 11.85 -3.51
N PRO A 116 2.25 11.70 -4.58
CA PRO A 116 3.59 11.14 -4.47
C PRO A 116 4.44 11.82 -3.39
N THR A 117 4.16 13.11 -3.12
CA THR A 117 4.81 13.95 -2.10
C THR A 117 4.18 13.88 -0.71
N TYR A 118 3.06 13.17 -0.53
CA TYR A 118 2.44 12.95 0.77
C TYR A 118 3.42 12.47 1.84
N ARG A 119 4.27 11.50 1.46
CA ARG A 119 5.28 10.91 2.34
C ARG A 119 6.55 11.75 2.43
N HIS A 120 6.64 12.85 1.68
CA HIS A 120 7.71 13.84 1.78
C HIS A 120 7.42 14.94 2.80
N ASP A 121 6.27 14.89 3.51
CA ASP A 121 5.90 15.82 4.60
C ASP A 121 6.02 17.33 4.24
N VAL A 122 5.82 17.67 2.96
CA VAL A 122 5.88 19.07 2.47
C VAL A 122 4.58 19.85 2.76
N PHE A 123 3.58 19.24 3.41
CA PHE A 123 2.25 19.83 3.62
C PHE A 123 2.17 20.90 4.74
N ALA A 124 3.31 21.47 5.14
CA ALA A 124 3.35 22.55 6.14
C ALA A 124 2.71 23.87 5.67
N GLU A 125 2.36 24.03 4.38
CA GLU A 125 2.00 25.34 3.82
C GLU A 125 0.52 25.57 3.48
N LEU A 126 -0.37 24.56 3.54
CA LEU A 126 -1.76 24.70 3.07
C LEU A 126 -2.79 25.09 4.15
N ALA A 127 -2.35 25.68 5.27
CA ALA A 127 -3.23 26.13 6.34
C ALA A 127 -2.92 27.56 6.83
N ALA A 128 -2.70 28.48 5.89
CA ALA A 128 -2.73 29.93 6.12
C ALA A 128 -4.06 30.51 5.66
#